data_AF-A0A7X4BLI2-F1
#
_entry.id   AF-A0A7X4BLI2-F1
#
_cell.length_a   1.000
_cell.length_b   1.000
_cell.length_c   1.000
_cell.angle_alpha   90.00
_cell.angle_beta   90.00
_cell.angle_gamma   90.00
#
_symmetry.space_group_name_H-M   'P 1'
#
loop_
_entity.id
_entity.type
_entity.pdbx_description
1 polymer ?
#
loop_
_entity_poly.entity_id
_entity_poly.type
_entity_poly.pdbx_seq_one_letter_code
_entity_poly.pdbx_strand_id
1 'polypeptide(L)'
;MSRDLGFALLELLLSIGFTIAAVRLLVINGLERLAQVLGWSAKTKGQILGYATSLPELVAVLATALNGRESLAGGFWNIASSNVINLVLFLTAVVFYLRHWELLNPRFIEEISFCGFSVLLPLVLAATGVHPSLALGLALLGCFLGYQLLDRNLAELQGKRGQELEGQPMDQGEGGAADHTQHSRRTALALLVTGSVVLTIAGHRLGNSAELLIETIQLPAWLVGCCLGLVTSVPELTSFFELYGRSTGHGKTRKLDATQANLDTLVSSNMANIGLIYPLGLVAFQVSEWLELDALIGT
;
A
#
# COMPACT_ATOMS: atom_id res chain seq x y z
N MET A 1 -0.38 -2.54 -34.06
CA MET A 1 0.76 -2.25 -33.16
C MET A 1 0.72 -0.87 -32.53
N SER A 2 0.87 0.25 -33.27
CA SER A 2 0.89 1.60 -32.63
C SER A 2 -0.47 2.04 -32.04
N ARG A 3 -1.59 1.66 -32.68
CA ARG A 3 -2.94 1.90 -32.15
C ARG A 3 -3.25 1.07 -30.91
N ASP A 4 -2.88 -0.21 -30.93
CA ASP A 4 -3.12 -1.14 -29.82
C ASP A 4 -2.28 -0.76 -28.60
N LEU A 5 -1.02 -0.36 -28.80
CA LEU A 5 -0.16 0.19 -27.75
C LEU A 5 -0.75 1.48 -27.16
N GLY A 6 -1.18 2.42 -28.01
CA GLY A 6 -1.75 3.68 -27.55
C GLY A 6 -3.03 3.47 -26.72
N PHE A 7 -3.88 2.54 -27.15
CA PHE A 7 -5.09 2.17 -26.43
C PHE A 7 -4.77 1.47 -25.10
N ALA A 8 -3.86 0.49 -25.11
CA ALA A 8 -3.44 -0.23 -23.91
C ALA A 8 -2.84 0.71 -22.84
N LEU A 9 -1.97 1.62 -23.26
CA LEU A 9 -1.39 2.61 -22.35
C LEU A 9 -2.44 3.58 -21.81
N LEU A 10 -3.40 3.99 -22.64
CA LEU A 10 -4.49 4.86 -22.19
C LEU A 10 -5.40 4.14 -21.19
N GLU A 11 -5.81 2.91 -21.47
CA GLU A 11 -6.65 2.11 -20.58
C GLU A 11 -5.91 1.80 -19.27
N LEU A 12 -4.62 1.50 -19.34
CA LEU A 12 -3.76 1.34 -18.17
C LEU A 12 -3.75 2.61 -17.31
N LEU A 13 -3.45 3.77 -17.90
CA LEU A 13 -3.37 5.04 -17.18
C LEU A 13 -4.73 5.44 -16.58
N LEU A 14 -5.82 5.27 -17.31
CA LEU A 14 -7.17 5.55 -16.82
C LEU A 14 -7.52 4.62 -15.66
N SER A 15 -7.26 3.32 -15.80
CA SER A 15 -7.55 2.31 -14.77
C SER A 15 -6.79 2.62 -13.48
N ILE A 16 -5.51 2.99 -13.58
CA ILE A 16 -4.74 3.39 -12.40
C ILE A 16 -5.29 4.69 -11.80
N GLY A 17 -5.62 5.68 -12.62
CA GLY A 17 -6.23 6.92 -12.17
C GLY A 17 -7.53 6.69 -11.39
N PHE A 18 -8.40 5.79 -11.89
CA PHE A 18 -9.61 5.37 -11.18
C PHE A 18 -9.30 4.62 -9.89
N THR A 19 -8.30 3.74 -9.87
CA THR A 19 -7.86 3.04 -8.66
C THR A 19 -7.44 4.02 -7.58
N ILE A 20 -6.58 4.99 -7.90
CA ILE A 20 -6.11 6.02 -6.95
C ILE A 20 -7.28 6.88 -6.47
N ALA A 21 -8.15 7.32 -7.38
CA ALA A 21 -9.31 8.13 -7.04
C ALA A 21 -10.27 7.35 -6.12
N ALA A 22 -10.51 6.07 -6.38
CA ALA A 22 -11.36 5.23 -5.55
C ALA A 22 -10.76 5.02 -4.15
N VAL A 23 -9.46 4.73 -4.05
CA VAL A 23 -8.78 4.61 -2.75
C VAL A 23 -8.91 5.91 -1.95
N ARG A 24 -8.58 7.06 -2.55
CA ARG A 24 -8.60 8.35 -1.84
C ARG A 24 -9.99 8.85 -1.50
N LEU A 25 -10.90 8.84 -2.46
CA LEU A 25 -12.19 9.50 -2.33
C LEU A 25 -13.25 8.59 -1.70
N LEU A 26 -13.13 7.27 -1.86
CA LEU A 26 -14.12 6.32 -1.39
C LEU A 26 -13.59 5.52 -0.19
N VAL A 27 -12.47 4.80 -0.37
CA VAL A 27 -12.02 3.85 0.64
C VAL A 27 -11.50 4.54 1.89
N ILE A 28 -10.55 5.47 1.77
CA ILE A 28 -10.00 6.21 2.92
C ILE A 28 -11.11 6.95 3.65
N ASN A 29 -11.95 7.70 2.95
CA ASN A 29 -13.09 8.41 3.54
C ASN A 29 -14.09 7.46 4.24
N GLY A 30 -14.35 6.29 3.65
CA GLY A 30 -15.19 5.25 4.26
C GLY A 30 -14.58 4.68 5.54
N LEU A 31 -13.28 4.36 5.51
CA LEU A 31 -12.53 3.86 6.67
C LEU A 31 -12.46 4.88 7.80
N GLU A 32 -12.25 6.17 7.49
CA GLU A 32 -12.22 7.22 8.51
C GLU A 32 -13.56 7.39 9.22
N ARG A 33 -14.66 7.39 8.47
CA ARG A 33 -16.02 7.46 9.04
C ARG A 33 -16.35 6.22 9.85
N LEU A 34 -15.94 5.05 9.36
CA LEU A 34 -16.13 3.79 10.08
C LEU A 34 -15.33 3.78 11.39
N ALA A 35 -14.09 4.28 11.37
CA ALA A 35 -13.24 4.43 12.54
C ALA A 35 -13.88 5.32 13.61
N GLN A 36 -14.48 6.44 13.19
CA GLN A 36 -15.20 7.35 14.09
C GLN A 36 -16.41 6.67 14.73
N VAL A 37 -17.24 5.98 13.93
CA VAL A 37 -18.44 5.29 14.42
C VAL A 37 -18.10 4.13 15.35
N LEU A 38 -17.03 3.38 15.06
CA LEU A 38 -16.60 2.23 15.85
C LEU A 38 -15.69 2.62 17.02
N GLY A 39 -15.38 3.91 17.20
CA GLY A 39 -14.50 4.38 18.28
C GLY A 39 -13.09 3.80 18.20
N TRP A 40 -12.56 3.60 17.00
CA TRP A 40 -11.20 3.07 16.82
C TRP A 40 -10.17 4.02 17.44
N SER A 41 -9.16 3.43 18.08
CA SER A 41 -8.02 4.19 18.59
C SER A 41 -7.29 4.93 17.46
N ALA A 42 -6.63 6.04 17.78
CA ALA A 42 -5.81 6.78 16.81
C ALA A 42 -4.76 5.88 16.14
N LYS A 43 -4.19 4.93 16.90
CA LYS A 43 -3.24 3.93 16.40
C LYS A 43 -3.87 2.98 15.38
N THR A 44 -5.00 2.38 15.71
CA THR A 44 -5.73 1.47 14.80
C THR A 44 -6.16 2.21 13.53
N LYS A 45 -6.67 3.44 13.67
CA LYS A 45 -7.01 4.30 12.54
C LYS A 45 -5.78 4.54 11.66
N GLY A 46 -4.65 4.94 12.26
CA GLY A 46 -3.40 5.20 11.54
C GLY A 46 -2.90 3.99 10.75
N GLN A 47 -2.86 2.80 11.36
CA GLN A 47 -2.44 1.56 10.70
C GLN A 47 -3.36 1.19 9.53
N ILE A 48 -4.68 1.29 9.71
CA ILE A 48 -5.64 0.96 8.66
C ILE A 48 -5.54 1.95 7.49
N LEU A 49 -5.34 3.25 7.76
CA LEU A 49 -5.10 4.22 6.70
C LEU A 49 -3.76 3.97 5.99
N GLY A 50 -2.72 3.56 6.72
CA GLY A 50 -1.44 3.16 6.13
C GLY A 50 -1.59 1.96 5.17
N TYR A 51 -2.35 0.94 5.56
CA TYR A 51 -2.66 -0.17 4.63
C TYR A 51 -3.54 0.27 3.46
N ALA A 52 -4.41 1.26 3.67
CA ALA A 52 -5.26 1.77 2.60
C ALA A 52 -4.47 2.46 1.48
N THR A 53 -3.29 3.05 1.77
CA THR A 53 -2.46 3.67 0.73
C THR A 53 -1.86 2.64 -0.22
N SER A 54 -1.60 1.42 0.25
CA SER A 54 -1.04 0.31 -0.55
C SER A 54 -2.10 -0.55 -1.25
N LEU A 55 -3.38 -0.15 -1.21
CA LEU A 55 -4.43 -0.83 -1.96
C LEU A 55 -4.24 -0.79 -3.48
N PRO A 56 -3.73 0.29 -4.12
CA PRO A 56 -3.44 0.26 -5.55
C PRO A 56 -2.41 -0.82 -5.92
N GLU A 57 -1.38 -1.02 -5.11
CA GLU A 57 -0.39 -2.08 -5.29
C GLU A 57 -1.07 -3.46 -5.19
N LEU A 58 -1.93 -3.66 -4.20
CA LEU A 58 -2.72 -4.89 -4.08
C LEU A 58 -3.59 -5.14 -5.32
N VAL A 59 -4.30 -4.12 -5.79
CA VAL A 59 -5.14 -4.22 -7.00
C VAL A 59 -4.29 -4.59 -8.21
N ALA A 60 -3.13 -3.94 -8.40
CA ALA A 60 -2.24 -4.24 -9.52
C ALA A 60 -1.64 -5.65 -9.44
N VAL A 61 -1.22 -6.11 -8.25
CA VAL A 61 -0.70 -7.47 -8.04
C VAL A 61 -1.77 -8.52 -8.28
N LEU A 62 -2.97 -8.36 -7.74
CA LEU A 62 -4.06 -9.31 -7.96
C LEU A 62 -4.49 -9.33 -9.42
N ALA A 63 -4.60 -8.16 -10.05
CA ALA A 63 -4.95 -8.05 -11.46
C ALA A 63 -3.94 -8.78 -12.36
N THR A 64 -2.65 -8.58 -12.13
CA THR A 64 -1.60 -9.25 -12.90
C THR A 64 -1.49 -10.74 -12.58
N ALA A 65 -1.71 -11.14 -11.32
CA ALA A 65 -1.73 -12.54 -10.90
C ALA A 65 -2.87 -13.36 -11.54
N LEU A 66 -4.02 -12.73 -11.81
CA LEU A 66 -5.17 -13.38 -12.45
C LEU A 66 -5.05 -13.48 -13.98
N ASN A 67 -4.03 -12.89 -14.59
CA ASN A 67 -3.77 -12.93 -16.04
C ASN A 67 -2.51 -13.77 -16.36
N GLY A 68 -2.29 -14.83 -15.59
CA GLY A 68 -1.21 -15.78 -15.84
C GLY A 68 0.18 -15.38 -15.33
N ARG A 69 1.14 -16.27 -15.62
CA ARG A 69 2.49 -16.26 -15.01
C ARG A 69 3.37 -15.11 -15.49
N GLU A 70 3.32 -14.80 -16.78
CA GLU A 70 4.11 -13.70 -17.36
C GLU A 70 3.62 -12.36 -16.81
N SER A 71 2.30 -12.16 -16.73
CA SER A 71 1.69 -10.99 -16.09
C SER A 71 2.05 -10.88 -14.60
N LEU A 72 2.02 -12.00 -13.84
CA LEU A 72 2.42 -12.02 -12.42
C LEU A 72 3.85 -11.50 -12.20
N ALA A 73 4.77 -11.69 -13.15
CA ALA A 73 6.10 -11.10 -13.07
C ALA A 73 6.03 -9.56 -13.05
N GLY A 74 5.11 -8.96 -13.80
CA GLY A 74 4.80 -7.53 -13.74
C GLY A 74 4.27 -7.11 -12.36
N GLY A 75 3.43 -7.94 -11.73
CA GLY A 75 2.97 -7.75 -10.36
C GLY A 75 4.10 -7.77 -9.32
N PHE A 76 5.05 -8.69 -9.45
CA PHE A 76 6.25 -8.71 -8.62
C PHE A 76 7.07 -7.43 -8.78
N TRP A 77 7.30 -7.00 -10.03
CA TRP A 77 8.07 -5.79 -10.30
C TRP A 77 7.36 -4.52 -9.83
N ASN A 78 6.03 -4.49 -9.86
CA ASN A 78 5.23 -3.45 -9.21
C ASN A 78 5.56 -3.37 -7.70
N ILE A 79 5.62 -4.49 -6.98
CA ILE A 79 5.99 -4.51 -5.56
C ILE A 79 7.45 -4.09 -5.33
N ALA A 80 8.38 -4.67 -6.10
CA ALA A 80 9.80 -4.37 -5.96
C ALA A 80 10.09 -2.89 -6.23
N SER A 81 9.53 -2.33 -7.31
CA SER A 81 9.71 -0.92 -7.63
C SER A 81 8.98 -0.01 -6.66
N SER A 82 7.76 -0.34 -6.21
CA SER A 82 7.02 0.49 -5.25
C SER A 82 7.79 0.66 -3.95
N ASN A 83 8.44 -0.40 -3.45
CA ASN A 83 9.25 -0.30 -2.23
C ASN A 83 10.45 0.67 -2.39
N VAL A 84 11.11 0.64 -3.55
CA VAL A 84 12.20 1.58 -3.88
C VAL A 84 11.66 2.99 -4.08
N ILE A 85 10.56 3.13 -4.82
CA ILE A 85 9.94 4.42 -5.16
C ILE A 85 9.42 5.09 -3.89
N ASN A 86 8.72 4.38 -3.01
CA ASN A 86 8.26 4.88 -1.72
C ASN A 86 9.41 5.42 -0.86
N LEU A 87 10.56 4.73 -0.83
CA LEU A 87 11.76 5.24 -0.16
C LEU A 87 12.24 6.55 -0.81
N VAL A 88 12.33 6.60 -2.15
CA VAL A 88 12.74 7.81 -2.87
C VAL A 88 11.77 8.98 -2.62
N LEU A 89 10.45 8.73 -2.62
CA LEU A 89 9.41 9.72 -2.38
C LEU A 89 9.47 10.24 -0.94
N PHE A 90 9.65 9.35 0.04
CA PHE A 90 9.88 9.72 1.43
C PHE A 90 11.13 10.61 1.57
N LEU A 91 12.25 10.21 0.98
CA LEU A 91 13.50 11.01 1.01
C LEU A 91 13.31 12.36 0.32
N THR A 92 12.52 12.41 -0.76
CA THR A 92 12.16 13.66 -1.43
C THR A 92 11.38 14.57 -0.48
N ALA A 93 10.39 14.05 0.25
CA ALA A 93 9.64 14.81 1.24
C ALA A 93 10.54 15.29 2.39
N VAL A 94 11.45 14.44 2.87
CA VAL A 94 12.47 14.79 3.89
C VAL A 94 13.33 15.97 3.43
N VAL A 95 13.82 15.94 2.19
CA VAL A 95 14.64 17.02 1.63
C VAL A 95 13.80 18.29 1.45
N PHE A 96 12.59 18.17 0.89
CA PHE A 96 11.68 19.29 0.64
C PHE A 96 11.34 20.06 1.94
N TYR A 97 11.08 19.34 3.03
CA TYR A 97 10.78 19.93 4.35
C TYR A 97 12.02 20.18 5.22
N LEU A 98 13.23 20.01 4.67
CA LEU A 98 14.52 20.22 5.35
C LEU A 98 14.67 19.40 6.65
N ARG A 99 14.23 18.13 6.62
CA ARG A 99 14.16 17.19 7.76
C ARG A 99 15.32 16.20 7.84
N HIS A 100 16.28 16.25 6.92
CA HIS A 100 17.33 15.22 6.79
C HIS A 100 18.14 14.96 8.07
N TRP A 101 18.39 15.98 8.89
CA TRP A 101 19.09 15.82 10.18
C TRP A 101 18.32 14.97 11.19
N GLU A 102 17.00 14.90 11.07
CA GLU A 102 16.16 14.13 11.98
C GLU A 102 16.41 12.63 11.79
N LEU A 103 16.72 12.17 10.58
CA LEU A 103 16.99 10.76 10.28
C LEU A 103 18.24 10.19 10.98
N LEU A 104 19.17 11.06 11.42
CA LEU A 104 20.36 10.64 12.18
C LEU A 104 20.06 10.39 13.66
N ASN A 105 18.83 10.63 14.11
CA ASN A 105 18.43 10.39 15.47
C ASN A 105 18.40 8.87 15.77
N PRO A 106 19.08 8.38 16.82
CA PRO A 106 19.06 6.97 17.20
C PRO A 106 17.64 6.39 17.43
N ARG A 107 16.66 7.26 17.72
CA ARG A 107 15.24 6.89 17.82
C ARG A 107 14.73 6.13 16.58
N PHE A 108 15.28 6.40 15.40
CA PHE A 108 14.78 5.88 14.12
C PHE A 108 15.55 4.67 13.58
N ILE A 109 16.49 4.11 14.35
CA ILE A 109 17.36 3.03 13.86
C ILE A 109 16.57 1.77 13.49
N GLU A 110 15.50 1.48 14.20
CA GLU A 110 14.66 0.30 13.99
C GLU A 110 13.87 0.46 12.69
N GLU A 111 13.20 1.59 12.50
CA GLU A 111 12.40 1.89 11.32
C GLU A 111 13.28 2.00 10.06
N ILE A 112 14.46 2.61 10.17
CA ILE A 112 15.44 2.63 9.07
C ILE A 112 15.91 1.21 8.72
N SER A 113 16.12 0.35 9.72
CA SER A 113 16.51 -1.04 9.49
C SER A 113 15.42 -1.85 8.80
N PHE A 114 14.16 -1.71 9.24
CA PHE A 114 13.02 -2.36 8.58
C PHE A 114 12.79 -1.82 7.17
N CYS A 115 12.94 -0.50 6.97
CA CYS A 115 12.88 0.10 5.65
C CYS A 115 13.95 -0.48 4.73
N GLY A 116 15.21 -0.54 5.18
CA GLY A 116 16.30 -1.15 4.43
C GLY A 116 16.01 -2.60 4.06
N PHE A 117 15.56 -3.41 5.02
CA PHE A 117 15.16 -4.80 4.78
C PHE A 117 14.03 -4.90 3.75
N SER A 118 12.99 -4.08 3.87
CA SER A 118 11.82 -4.08 2.99
C SER A 118 12.15 -3.74 1.53
N VAL A 119 13.21 -2.96 1.30
CA VAL A 119 13.69 -2.61 -0.05
C VAL A 119 14.67 -3.67 -0.56
N LEU A 120 15.59 -4.14 0.28
CA LEU A 120 16.60 -5.12 -0.12
C LEU A 120 15.98 -6.49 -0.45
N LEU A 121 15.00 -6.94 0.33
CA LEU A 121 14.38 -8.26 0.14
C LEU A 121 13.83 -8.48 -1.28
N PRO A 122 12.93 -7.64 -1.84
CA PRO A 122 12.45 -7.82 -3.20
C PRO A 122 13.56 -7.71 -4.25
N LEU A 123 14.57 -6.85 -4.05
CA LEU A 123 15.71 -6.75 -4.97
C LEU A 123 16.56 -8.02 -4.98
N VAL A 124 16.75 -8.65 -3.81
CA VAL A 124 17.44 -9.94 -3.71
C VAL A 124 16.63 -11.05 -4.38
N LEU A 125 15.30 -11.09 -4.19
CA LEU A 125 14.43 -12.04 -4.89
C LEU A 125 14.51 -11.86 -6.42
N ALA A 126 14.53 -10.61 -6.89
CA ALA A 126 14.69 -10.29 -8.30
C ALA A 126 16.04 -10.77 -8.85
N ALA A 127 17.13 -10.52 -8.11
CA ALA A 127 18.49 -10.89 -8.51
C ALA A 127 18.75 -12.40 -8.48
N THR A 128 18.10 -13.12 -7.56
CA THR A 128 18.23 -14.58 -7.41
C THR A 128 17.31 -15.36 -8.35
N GLY A 129 16.29 -14.71 -8.92
CA GLY A 129 15.35 -15.36 -9.84
C GLY A 129 14.51 -16.44 -9.16
N VAL A 130 14.24 -16.31 -7.86
CA VAL A 130 13.44 -17.29 -7.12
C VAL A 130 12.06 -17.42 -7.77
N HIS A 131 11.68 -18.65 -8.09
CA HIS A 131 10.41 -18.92 -8.76
C HIS A 131 9.20 -18.60 -7.85
N PRO A 132 8.17 -17.92 -8.38
CA PRO A 132 6.89 -17.73 -7.71
C PRO A 132 6.32 -19.08 -7.25
N SER A 133 6.02 -19.21 -5.95
CA SER A 133 5.45 -20.43 -5.38
C SER A 133 4.70 -20.14 -4.09
N LEU A 134 3.76 -21.02 -3.73
CA LEU A 134 3.06 -20.95 -2.45
C LEU A 134 4.02 -21.00 -1.25
N ALA A 135 5.10 -21.78 -1.35
CA ALA A 135 6.14 -21.85 -0.32
C ALA A 135 6.84 -20.50 -0.12
N LEU A 136 7.18 -19.80 -1.21
CA LEU A 136 7.71 -18.44 -1.14
C LEU A 136 6.70 -17.49 -0.49
N GLY A 137 5.43 -17.56 -0.90
CA GLY A 137 4.36 -16.75 -0.31
C GLY A 137 4.22 -16.94 1.21
N LEU A 138 4.22 -18.19 1.67
CA LEU A 138 4.18 -18.51 3.11
C LEU A 138 5.44 -18.05 3.84
N ALA A 139 6.62 -18.15 3.24
CA ALA A 139 7.86 -17.66 3.83
C ALA A 139 7.84 -16.13 4.00
N LEU A 140 7.39 -15.39 2.97
CA LEU A 140 7.25 -13.93 3.01
C LEU A 140 6.19 -13.48 4.01
N LEU A 141 5.06 -14.19 4.10
CA LEU A 141 4.06 -13.95 5.13
C LEU A 141 4.60 -14.23 6.54
N GLY A 142 5.40 -15.28 6.69
CA GLY A 142 6.13 -15.57 7.92
C GLY A 142 7.08 -14.44 8.30
N CYS A 143 7.83 -13.88 7.33
CA CYS A 143 8.67 -12.70 7.56
C CYS A 143 7.86 -11.47 7.98
N PHE A 144 6.69 -11.24 7.37
CA PHE A 144 5.80 -10.13 7.75
C PHE A 144 5.29 -10.27 9.17
N LEU A 145 4.81 -11.46 9.55
CA LEU A 145 4.36 -11.74 10.92
C LEU A 145 5.53 -11.63 11.91
N GLY A 146 6.72 -12.11 11.55
CA GLY A 146 7.94 -11.96 12.34
C GLY A 146 8.30 -10.50 12.57
N TYR A 147 8.19 -9.65 11.54
CA TYR A 147 8.35 -8.21 11.66
C TYR A 147 7.33 -7.59 12.62
N GLN A 148 6.04 -7.89 12.46
CA GLN A 148 4.99 -7.36 13.35
C GLN A 148 5.22 -7.76 14.82
N LEU A 149 5.69 -8.98 15.06
CA LEU A 149 6.06 -9.45 16.40
C LEU A 149 7.29 -8.73 16.94
N LEU A 150 8.32 -8.55 16.13
CA LEU A 150 9.56 -7.87 16.53
C LEU A 150 9.29 -6.38 16.84
N ASP A 151 8.60 -5.68 15.95
CA ASP A 151 8.20 -4.27 16.12
C ASP A 151 7.42 -4.08 17.43
N ARG A 152 6.42 -4.94 17.67
CA ARG A 152 5.65 -4.93 18.91
C ARG A 152 6.52 -5.16 20.14
N ASN A 153 7.43 -6.12 20.11
CA ASN A 153 8.31 -6.43 21.25
C ASN A 153 9.29 -5.29 21.53
N LEU A 154 9.84 -4.65 20.50
CA LEU A 154 10.73 -3.50 20.63
C LEU A 154 9.99 -2.29 21.24
N ALA A 155 8.76 -2.03 20.78
CA ALA A 155 7.91 -0.98 21.36
C ALA A 155 7.57 -1.23 22.85
N GLU A 156 7.37 -2.50 23.25
CA GLU A 156 7.19 -2.90 24.65
C GLU A 156 8.46 -2.65 25.49
N LEU A 157 9.64 -3.04 24.99
CA LEU A 157 10.93 -2.87 25.67
C LEU A 157 11.31 -1.40 25.87
N GLN A 158 10.94 -0.54 24.93
CA GLN A 158 11.21 0.89 24.98
C GLN A 158 10.19 1.68 25.81
N GLY A 159 9.17 1.02 26.37
CA GLY A 159 8.12 1.67 27.17
C GLY A 159 7.20 2.61 26.37
N LYS A 160 7.31 2.65 25.04
CA LYS A 160 6.51 3.49 24.14
C LYS A 160 5.01 3.14 24.19
N ARG A 161 4.69 1.89 24.54
CA ARG A 161 3.32 1.37 24.60
C ARG A 161 2.38 2.13 25.56
N GLY A 162 2.89 2.67 26.67
CA GLY A 162 2.08 3.39 27.66
C GLY A 162 1.66 4.78 27.21
N GLN A 163 2.52 5.46 26.44
CA GLN A 163 2.26 6.82 25.92
C GLN A 163 1.37 6.83 24.68
N GLU A 164 1.35 5.73 23.91
CA GLU A 164 0.53 5.57 22.70
C GLU A 164 -0.96 5.30 22.97
N LEU A 165 -1.29 4.79 24.17
CA LEU A 165 -2.68 4.52 24.61
C LEU A 165 -3.38 5.77 25.20
N GLU A 166 -2.63 6.80 25.56
CA GLU A 166 -3.12 8.06 26.18
C GLU A 166 -3.49 9.15 25.16
N GLY A 167 -3.62 8.78 23.87
CA GLY A 167 -4.06 9.69 22.81
C GLY A 167 -5.44 10.31 23.12
N GLN A 168 -5.40 11.63 23.35
CA GLN A 168 -6.48 12.61 23.57
C GLN A 168 -7.95 12.10 23.56
N PRO A 169 -8.75 12.42 24.60
CA PRO A 169 -10.17 12.13 24.57
C PRO A 169 -10.79 12.72 23.31
N MET A 170 -11.49 11.87 22.56
CA MET A 170 -12.38 12.30 21.49
C MET A 170 -13.34 13.33 22.09
N ASP A 171 -13.34 14.54 21.53
CA ASP A 171 -14.30 15.59 21.83
C ASP A 171 -15.68 15.05 21.44
N GLN A 172 -16.37 14.46 22.42
CA GLN A 172 -17.73 13.99 22.28
C GLN A 172 -18.62 15.23 22.25
N GLY A 173 -18.87 15.75 21.05
CA GLY A 173 -19.97 16.66 20.81
C GLY A 173 -21.27 15.96 21.18
N GLU A 174 -21.76 16.22 22.39
CA GLU A 174 -23.05 15.81 22.88
C GLU A 174 -24.17 16.47 22.05
N GLY A 175 -25.10 15.66 21.53
CA GLY A 175 -26.39 16.13 21.02
C GLY A 175 -26.81 15.53 19.67
N GLY A 176 -27.51 14.38 19.69
CA GLY A 176 -28.20 13.82 18.51
C GLY A 176 -27.86 12.36 18.14
N ALA A 177 -27.41 11.55 19.10
CA ALA A 177 -26.53 10.39 18.89
C ALA A 177 -27.09 9.12 18.20
N ALA A 178 -28.39 8.97 17.92
CA ALA A 178 -28.90 7.72 17.32
C ALA A 178 -28.98 7.78 15.78
N ASP A 179 -29.56 8.86 15.24
CA ASP A 179 -29.87 8.96 13.80
C ASP A 179 -28.63 9.42 12.99
N HIS A 180 -27.82 10.32 13.56
CA HIS A 180 -26.53 10.73 12.97
C HIS A 180 -25.51 9.58 12.89
N THR A 181 -25.49 8.70 13.88
CA THR A 181 -24.55 7.56 13.95
C THR A 181 -24.94 6.47 12.97
N GLN A 182 -26.23 6.19 12.84
CA GLN A 182 -26.76 5.24 11.86
C GLN A 182 -26.58 5.73 10.41
N HIS A 183 -26.84 7.02 10.15
CA HIS A 183 -26.61 7.62 8.83
C HIS A 183 -25.11 7.61 8.48
N SER A 184 -24.24 8.04 9.40
CA SER A 184 -22.78 8.05 9.21
C SER A 184 -22.23 6.63 8.93
N ARG A 185 -22.72 5.61 9.65
CA ARG A 185 -22.38 4.20 9.40
C ARG A 185 -22.81 3.72 8.01
N ARG A 186 -24.03 4.05 7.59
CA ARG A 186 -24.54 3.67 6.25
C ARG A 186 -23.72 4.31 5.15
N THR A 187 -23.37 5.59 5.30
CA THR A 187 -22.51 6.30 4.36
C THR A 187 -21.10 5.70 4.32
N ALA A 188 -20.52 5.35 5.47
CA ALA A 188 -19.23 4.68 5.54
C ALA A 188 -19.25 3.35 4.77
N LEU A 189 -20.25 2.50 5.02
CA LEU A 189 -20.41 1.22 4.32
C LEU A 189 -20.67 1.42 2.82
N ALA A 190 -21.49 2.39 2.44
CA ALA A 190 -21.74 2.70 1.03
C ALA A 190 -20.45 3.11 0.31
N LEU A 191 -19.65 3.99 0.91
CA LEU A 191 -18.35 4.40 0.35
C LEU A 191 -17.40 3.22 0.19
N LEU A 192 -17.32 2.33 1.18
CA LEU A 192 -16.47 1.15 1.11
C LEU A 192 -16.93 0.16 0.04
N VAL A 193 -18.23 -0.12 -0.05
CA VAL A 193 -18.79 -1.01 -1.09
C VAL A 193 -18.59 -0.42 -2.48
N THR A 194 -18.92 0.86 -2.68
CA THR A 194 -18.70 1.55 -3.96
C THR A 194 -17.21 1.58 -4.31
N GLY A 195 -16.34 1.87 -3.34
CA GLY A 195 -14.89 1.81 -3.49
C GLY A 195 -14.42 0.44 -3.97
N SER A 196 -14.83 -0.62 -3.29
CA SER A 196 -14.49 -2.00 -3.68
C SER A 196 -14.97 -2.35 -5.09
N VAL A 197 -16.20 -1.97 -5.47
CA VAL A 197 -16.71 -2.20 -6.83
C VAL A 197 -15.86 -1.49 -7.87
N VAL A 198 -15.55 -0.21 -7.65
CA VAL A 198 -14.69 0.56 -8.57
C VAL A 198 -13.29 -0.04 -8.65
N LEU A 199 -12.70 -0.45 -7.52
CA LEU A 199 -11.38 -1.09 -7.48
C LEU A 199 -11.36 -2.42 -8.23
N THR A 200 -12.41 -3.23 -8.11
CA THR A 200 -12.51 -4.49 -8.87
C THR A 200 -12.59 -4.23 -10.38
N ILE A 201 -13.42 -3.27 -10.81
CA ILE A 201 -13.57 -2.93 -12.24
C ILE A 201 -12.26 -2.36 -12.80
N ALA A 202 -11.67 -1.39 -12.09
CA ALA A 202 -10.41 -0.78 -12.49
C ALA A 202 -9.26 -1.80 -12.47
N GLY A 203 -9.23 -2.68 -11.47
CA GLY A 203 -8.27 -3.77 -11.35
C GLY A 203 -8.34 -4.74 -12.53
N HIS A 204 -9.52 -5.19 -12.90
CA HIS A 204 -9.68 -6.07 -14.06
C HIS A 204 -9.16 -5.41 -15.35
N ARG A 205 -9.51 -4.14 -15.59
CA ARG A 205 -9.06 -3.37 -16.76
C ARG A 205 -7.55 -3.14 -16.77
N LEU A 206 -6.97 -2.87 -15.59
CA LEU A 206 -5.53 -2.74 -15.39
C LEU A 206 -4.81 -4.05 -15.71
N GLY A 207 -5.34 -5.19 -15.23
CA GLY A 207 -4.79 -6.52 -15.49
C GLY A 207 -4.72 -6.84 -16.98
N ASN A 208 -5.85 -6.69 -17.69
CA ASN A 208 -5.92 -6.92 -19.13
C ASN A 208 -4.97 -6.00 -19.92
N SER A 209 -4.83 -4.74 -19.47
CA SER A 209 -3.89 -3.80 -20.11
C SER A 209 -2.43 -4.20 -19.87
N ALA A 210 -2.10 -4.67 -18.66
CA ALA A 210 -0.77 -5.15 -18.32
C ALA A 210 -0.41 -6.42 -19.09
N GLU A 211 -1.33 -7.38 -19.16
CA GLU A 211 -1.20 -8.61 -19.96
C GLU A 211 -0.97 -8.28 -21.44
N LEU A 212 -1.80 -7.41 -22.04
CA LEU A 212 -1.64 -7.00 -23.43
C LEU A 212 -0.26 -6.37 -23.69
N LEU A 213 0.22 -5.54 -22.77
CA LEU A 213 1.55 -4.92 -22.87
C LEU A 213 2.68 -5.96 -22.78
N ILE A 214 2.55 -6.94 -21.89
CA ILE A 214 3.57 -7.96 -21.64
C ILE A 214 3.56 -9.03 -22.74
N GLU A 215 2.40 -9.62 -23.03
CA GLU A 215 2.31 -10.81 -23.88
C GLU A 215 2.13 -10.46 -25.36
N THR A 216 1.33 -9.45 -25.70
CA THR A 216 1.08 -9.13 -27.11
C THR A 216 2.08 -8.12 -27.66
N ILE A 217 2.34 -7.06 -26.89
CA ILE A 217 3.28 -5.99 -27.29
C ILE A 217 4.73 -6.40 -26.96
N GLN A 218 4.93 -7.46 -26.15
CA GLN A 218 6.24 -8.00 -25.80
C GLN A 218 7.12 -6.97 -25.05
N LEU A 219 6.49 -6.11 -24.24
CA LEU A 219 7.25 -5.27 -23.31
C LEU A 219 7.75 -6.13 -22.15
N PRO A 220 8.99 -5.90 -21.68
CA PRO A 220 9.49 -6.61 -20.52
C PRO A 220 8.59 -6.39 -19.29
N ALA A 221 8.22 -7.48 -18.60
CA ALA A 221 7.35 -7.42 -17.42
C ALA A 221 7.91 -6.49 -16.33
N TRP A 222 9.24 -6.40 -16.19
CA TRP A 222 9.86 -5.47 -15.25
C TRP A 222 9.60 -4.01 -15.57
N LEU A 223 9.51 -3.65 -16.86
CA LEU A 223 9.23 -2.28 -17.28
C LEU A 223 7.77 -1.92 -16.97
N VAL A 224 6.84 -2.81 -17.34
CA VAL A 224 5.41 -2.64 -17.04
C VAL A 224 5.18 -2.56 -15.53
N GLY A 225 5.82 -3.45 -14.76
CA GLY A 225 5.78 -3.45 -13.30
C GLY A 225 6.33 -2.16 -12.69
N CYS A 226 7.47 -1.66 -13.16
CA CYS A 226 8.01 -0.37 -12.71
C CYS A 226 7.08 0.81 -13.02
N CYS A 227 6.42 0.81 -14.17
CA CYS A 227 5.40 1.81 -14.51
C CYS A 227 4.20 1.73 -13.57
N LEU A 228 3.71 0.52 -13.29
CA LEU A 228 2.65 0.30 -12.29
C LEU A 228 3.09 0.84 -10.93
N GLY A 229 4.27 0.44 -10.45
CA GLY A 229 4.79 0.83 -9.15
C GLY A 229 4.94 2.33 -8.96
N LEU A 230 5.38 3.05 -10.00
CA LEU A 230 5.47 4.50 -9.94
C LEU A 230 4.10 5.16 -9.68
N VAL A 231 3.06 4.65 -10.33
CA VAL A 231 1.75 5.27 -10.26
C VAL A 231 0.99 4.78 -9.03
N THR A 232 1.12 3.51 -8.64
CA THR A 232 0.50 2.96 -7.43
C THR A 232 1.08 3.56 -6.15
N SER A 233 2.32 4.07 -6.14
CA SER A 233 2.94 4.78 -5.01
C SER A 233 2.52 6.25 -4.85
N VAL A 234 1.62 6.77 -5.69
CA VAL A 234 1.11 8.15 -5.59
C VAL A 234 0.33 8.40 -4.29
N PRO A 235 -0.47 7.45 -3.75
CA PRO A 235 -1.08 7.58 -2.45
C PRO A 235 -0.09 7.86 -1.31
N GLU A 236 0.97 7.07 -1.23
CA GLU A 236 2.06 7.21 -0.28
C GLU A 236 2.74 8.58 -0.38
N LEU A 237 3.04 9.04 -1.61
CA LEU A 237 3.63 10.37 -1.83
C LEU A 237 2.84 11.47 -1.12
N THR A 238 1.53 11.56 -1.33
CA THR A 238 0.81 12.69 -0.71
C THR A 238 0.69 12.50 0.79
N SER A 239 0.63 11.26 1.30
CA SER A 239 0.61 11.01 2.73
C SER A 239 1.89 11.54 3.40
N PHE A 240 3.05 11.33 2.76
CA PHE A 240 4.32 11.86 3.26
C PHE A 240 4.33 13.40 3.31
N PHE A 241 3.85 14.03 2.24
CA PHE A 241 3.79 15.49 2.16
C PHE A 241 2.78 16.09 3.14
N GLU A 242 1.65 15.42 3.38
CA GLU A 242 0.63 15.85 4.31
C GLU A 242 1.09 15.77 5.77
N LEU A 243 1.73 14.65 6.15
CA LEU A 243 2.27 14.45 7.50
C LEU A 243 3.34 15.49 7.84
N TYR A 244 4.28 15.75 6.93
CA TYR A 244 5.26 16.81 7.14
C TYR A 244 4.63 18.21 7.08
N GLY A 245 3.71 18.45 6.15
CA GLY A 245 3.00 19.72 5.99
C GLY A 245 2.34 20.18 7.28
N ARG A 246 1.60 19.29 7.95
CA ARG A 246 0.93 19.55 9.25
C ARG A 246 1.89 19.89 10.39
N SER A 247 3.16 19.48 10.29
CA SER A 247 4.20 19.73 11.31
C SER A 247 5.00 21.02 11.09
N THR A 248 4.84 21.68 9.93
CA THR A 248 5.60 22.88 9.58
C THR A 248 5.27 24.02 10.55
N GLY A 249 6.29 24.76 11.01
CA GLY A 249 6.12 25.86 11.98
C GLY A 249 6.01 25.46 13.46
N HIS A 250 6.07 24.16 13.79
CA HIS A 250 5.95 23.68 15.17
C HIS A 250 7.31 23.39 15.83
N GLY A 251 7.31 23.25 17.17
CA GLY A 251 8.50 22.98 17.99
C GLY A 251 9.19 21.64 17.69
N LYS A 252 10.44 21.48 18.15
CA LYS A 252 11.34 20.36 17.80
C LYS A 252 10.74 18.96 18.05
N THR A 253 9.97 18.77 19.13
CA THR A 253 9.30 17.49 19.42
C THR A 253 8.29 17.11 18.34
N ARG A 254 7.42 18.04 17.95
CA ARG A 254 6.39 17.81 16.91
C ARG A 254 6.98 17.54 15.53
N LYS A 255 8.21 18.01 15.30
CA LYS A 255 8.98 17.74 14.07
C LYS A 255 9.46 16.29 14.03
N LEU A 256 10.06 15.81 15.12
CA LEU A 256 10.49 14.42 15.26
C LEU A 256 9.32 13.43 15.19
N ASP A 257 8.16 13.79 15.74
CA ASP A 257 6.97 12.94 15.67
C ASP A 257 6.39 12.85 14.26
N ALA A 258 6.54 13.90 13.44
CA ALA A 258 6.16 13.84 12.02
C ALA A 258 7.13 12.98 11.20
N THR A 259 8.43 13.06 11.50
CA THR A 259 9.43 12.16 10.89
C THR A 259 9.16 10.70 11.28
N GLN A 260 8.85 10.44 12.55
CA GLN A 260 8.42 9.12 13.03
C GLN A 260 7.19 8.62 12.26
N ALA A 261 6.10 9.40 12.21
CA ALA A 261 4.87 8.98 11.55
C ALA A 261 5.09 8.69 10.05
N ASN A 262 5.97 9.44 9.38
CA ASN A 262 6.35 9.16 8.00
C ASN A 262 7.17 7.89 7.84
N LEU A 263 8.13 7.63 8.75
CA LEU A 263 8.88 6.38 8.77
C LEU A 263 7.97 5.17 9.03
N ASP A 264 7.05 5.28 9.99
CA ASP A 264 6.06 4.23 10.29
C ASP A 264 5.19 3.94 9.05
N THR A 265 4.77 4.99 8.33
CA THR A 265 4.00 4.87 7.09
C THR A 265 4.81 4.18 5.99
N LEU A 266 6.07 4.57 5.79
CA LEU A 266 6.97 3.96 4.81
C LEU A 266 7.24 2.49 5.12
N VAL A 267 7.58 2.17 6.36
CA VAL A 267 7.89 0.79 6.80
C VAL A 267 6.66 -0.09 6.69
N SER A 268 5.51 0.36 7.18
CA SER A 268 4.27 -0.43 7.12
C SER A 268 3.83 -0.72 5.70
N SER A 269 3.86 0.28 4.79
CA SER A 269 3.57 0.11 3.37
C SER A 269 4.56 -0.87 2.72
N ASN A 270 5.88 -0.63 2.81
CA ASN A 270 6.86 -1.47 2.15
C ASN A 270 6.88 -2.91 2.68
N MET A 271 6.73 -3.10 3.99
CA MET A 271 6.66 -4.44 4.59
C MET A 271 5.38 -5.17 4.20
N ALA A 272 4.23 -4.46 4.11
CA ALA A 272 2.99 -5.05 3.62
C ALA A 272 3.09 -5.42 2.14
N ASN A 273 3.68 -4.57 1.29
CA ASN A 273 3.88 -4.81 -0.13
C ASN A 273 4.56 -6.17 -0.39
N ILE A 274 5.73 -6.41 0.22
CA ILE A 274 6.47 -7.66 0.00
C ILE A 274 5.96 -8.83 0.85
N GLY A 275 5.54 -8.55 2.09
CA GLY A 275 5.27 -9.57 3.09
C GLY A 275 3.80 -9.99 3.21
N LEU A 276 2.87 -9.22 2.64
CA LEU A 276 1.44 -9.53 2.67
C LEU A 276 0.82 -9.50 1.27
N ILE A 277 1.00 -8.40 0.54
CA ILE A 277 0.36 -8.17 -0.77
C ILE A 277 0.91 -9.13 -1.83
N TYR A 278 2.22 -9.24 -1.97
CA TYR A 278 2.80 -10.20 -2.93
C TYR A 278 2.40 -11.66 -2.63
N PRO A 279 2.45 -12.14 -1.37
CA PRO A 279 1.87 -13.43 -1.00
C PRO A 279 0.40 -13.61 -1.39
N LEU A 280 -0.45 -12.59 -1.21
CA LEU A 280 -1.84 -12.65 -1.67
C LEU A 280 -1.93 -12.81 -3.20
N GLY A 281 -1.06 -12.13 -3.95
CA GLY A 281 -0.89 -12.33 -5.39
C GLY A 281 -0.51 -13.76 -5.76
N LEU A 282 0.46 -14.35 -5.06
CA LEU A 282 0.88 -15.73 -5.27
C LEU A 282 -0.25 -16.73 -4.99
N VAL A 283 -1.06 -16.49 -3.95
CA VAL A 283 -2.24 -17.31 -3.66
C VAL A 283 -3.29 -17.14 -4.77
N ALA A 284 -3.57 -15.91 -5.19
CA ALA A 284 -4.54 -15.64 -6.26
C ALA A 284 -4.13 -16.32 -7.58
N PHE A 285 -2.85 -16.23 -7.95
CA PHE A 285 -2.29 -16.91 -9.11
C PHE A 285 -2.46 -18.43 -9.00
N GLN A 286 -2.12 -19.02 -7.85
CA GLN A 286 -2.23 -20.48 -7.67
C GLN A 286 -3.69 -20.97 -7.74
N VAL A 287 -4.63 -20.19 -7.19
CA VAL A 287 -6.05 -20.47 -7.29
C VAL A 287 -6.54 -20.32 -8.73
N SER A 288 -6.05 -19.33 -9.48
CA SER A 288 -6.34 -19.15 -10.91
C SER A 288 -5.90 -20.37 -11.73
N GLU A 289 -4.66 -20.83 -11.54
CA GLU A 289 -4.13 -22.03 -12.20
C GLU A 289 -4.96 -23.28 -11.84
N TRP A 290 -5.35 -23.44 -10.56
CA TRP A 290 -6.10 -24.61 -10.12
C TRP A 290 -7.54 -24.66 -10.67
N LEU A 291 -8.17 -23.49 -10.83
CA LEU A 291 -9.52 -23.37 -11.36
C LEU A 291 -9.56 -23.30 -12.89
N GLU A 292 -8.41 -23.39 -13.56
CA GLU A 292 -8.28 -23.18 -15.02
C GLU A 292 -8.96 -21.87 -15.47
N LEU A 293 -8.90 -20.82 -14.64
CA LEU A 293 -9.55 -19.54 -14.97
C LEU A 293 -8.96 -18.91 -16.23
N ASP A 294 -7.70 -19.18 -16.52
CA ASP A 294 -7.03 -18.78 -17.75
C ASP A 294 -7.74 -19.37 -19.00
N ALA A 295 -8.37 -20.55 -18.88
CA ALA A 295 -9.17 -21.18 -19.94
C ALA A 295 -10.62 -20.68 -20.02
N LEU A 296 -11.14 -20.04 -18.95
CA LEU A 296 -12.50 -19.49 -18.87
C LEU A 296 -12.57 -18.00 -19.20
N ILE A 297 -11.50 -17.24 -18.93
CA ILE A 297 -11.40 -15.79 -19.18
C ILE A 297 -10.82 -15.51 -20.58
N GLY A 298 -10.11 -16.49 -21.17
CA GLY A 298 -9.63 -16.45 -22.55
C GLY A 298 -10.70 -16.80 -23.61
N THR A 299 -11.68 -15.92 -23.81
CA THR A 299 -12.45 -15.79 -25.08
C THR A 299 -12.83 -14.34 -25.35
#